data_AF-A0A2V2UEK4-F1
#
_entry.id   AF-A0A2V2UEK4-F1
#
_cell.length_a   1.000
_cell.length_b   1.000
_cell.length_c   1.000
_cell.angle_alpha   90.00
_cell.angle_beta   90.00
_cell.angle_gamma   90.00
#
_symmetry.space_group_name_H-M   'P 1'
#
loop_
_entity.id
_entity.type
_entity.pdbx_description
1 polymer ?
#
loop_
_entity_poly.entity_id
_entity_poly.type
_entity_poly.pdbx_seq_one_letter_code
_entity_poly.pdbx_strand_id
1 'polypeptide(L)'
;MEPSKSFYADFPVLETIEIKEISDIHEAIKKMVQSYVVRNDPLEFSYRLLLPRGEELTTQSKRIGMTARAEFLLSLRIKKLKPNLREIRYVHDVGHYGWLLVDPTVYARFCAARS
;
A
#
# COMPACT_ATOMS: atom_id res chain seq x y z
N MET A 1 -3.37 13.95 22.45
CA MET A 1 -2.81 12.61 22.67
C MET A 1 -2.36 12.11 21.31
N GLU A 2 -1.06 12.08 21.07
CA GLU A 2 -0.49 11.53 19.82
C GLU A 2 -1.01 10.09 19.65
N PRO A 3 -1.56 9.71 18.49
CA PRO A 3 -1.95 8.32 18.28
C PRO A 3 -0.72 7.43 18.46
N SER A 4 -0.83 6.40 19.29
CA SER A 4 0.24 5.41 19.44
C SER A 4 0.62 4.87 18.07
N LYS A 5 1.90 4.98 17.71
CA LYS A 5 2.43 4.56 16.41
C LYS A 5 2.01 3.10 16.13
N SER A 6 1.37 2.87 14.99
CA SER A 6 0.88 1.54 14.63
C SER A 6 2.05 0.56 14.45
N PHE A 7 1.86 -0.69 14.86
CA PHE A 7 2.79 -1.81 14.60
C PHE A 7 3.26 -1.88 13.13
N TYR A 8 2.38 -1.51 12.20
CA TYR A 8 2.63 -1.54 10.76
C TYR A 8 3.34 -0.29 10.22
N ALA A 9 3.45 0.79 10.99
CA ALA A 9 4.15 2.00 10.59
C ALA A 9 5.64 1.72 10.34
N ASP A 10 6.22 0.77 11.07
CA ASP A 10 7.61 0.32 10.94
C ASP A 10 7.76 -0.95 10.09
N PHE A 11 6.77 -1.27 9.26
CA PHE A 11 6.90 -2.35 8.29
C PHE A 11 7.92 -1.96 7.20
N PRO A 12 8.96 -2.76 6.92
CA PRO A 12 9.90 -2.48 5.84
C PRO A 12 9.19 -2.64 4.50
N VAL A 13 9.20 -1.60 3.69
CA VAL A 13 8.60 -1.60 2.34
C VAL A 13 9.65 -1.24 1.30
N LEU A 14 9.49 -1.74 0.09
CA LEU A 14 10.26 -1.34 -1.08
C LEU A 14 10.15 0.17 -1.30
N GLU A 15 8.92 0.69 -1.21
CA GLU A 15 8.67 2.11 -1.43
C GLU A 15 7.44 2.58 -0.64
N THR A 16 7.48 3.84 -0.23
CA THR A 16 6.33 4.56 0.32
C THR A 16 5.92 5.65 -0.66
N ILE A 17 4.65 5.65 -1.08
CA ILE A 17 4.08 6.62 -2.01
C ILE A 17 2.96 7.38 -1.29
N GLU A 18 3.02 8.70 -1.32
CA GLU A 18 1.92 9.56 -0.87
C GLU A 18 0.96 9.82 -2.05
N ILE A 19 -0.34 9.63 -1.82
CA ILE A 19 -1.39 9.88 -2.81
C ILE A 19 -2.37 10.87 -2.21
N LYS A 20 -2.32 12.13 -2.67
CA LYS A 20 -3.13 13.24 -2.15
C LYS A 20 -4.45 13.32 -2.88
N GLU A 21 -4.46 13.02 -4.17
CA GLU A 21 -5.63 13.12 -5.04
C GLU A 21 -5.66 12.04 -6.13
N ILE A 22 -6.74 12.02 -6.92
CA ILE A 22 -6.97 10.97 -7.93
C ILE A 22 -5.94 11.05 -9.08
N SER A 23 -5.48 12.26 -9.42
CA SER A 23 -4.44 12.51 -10.43
C SER A 23 -3.13 11.79 -10.13
N ASP A 24 -2.79 11.61 -8.86
CA ASP A 24 -1.56 10.96 -8.42
C ASP A 24 -1.57 9.43 -8.64
N ILE A 25 -2.76 8.84 -8.76
CA ILE A 25 -2.95 7.39 -8.75
C ILE A 25 -2.25 6.72 -9.92
N HIS A 26 -2.39 7.28 -11.13
CA HIS A 26 -1.94 6.60 -12.33
C HIS A 26 -0.44 6.31 -12.30
N GLU A 27 0.36 7.33 -11.97
CA GLU A 27 1.82 7.18 -11.90
C GLU A 27 2.24 6.27 -10.73
N ALA A 28 1.55 6.37 -9.58
CA ALA A 28 1.78 5.48 -8.44
C ALA A 28 1.54 4.00 -8.81
N ILE A 29 0.41 3.71 -9.46
CA ILE A 29 0.05 2.35 -9.87
C ILE A 29 0.99 1.84 -10.95
N LYS A 30 1.38 2.67 -11.93
CA LYS A 30 2.34 2.29 -12.95
C LYS A 30 3.66 1.81 -12.36
N LYS A 31 4.22 2.55 -11.38
CA LYS A 31 5.43 2.14 -10.64
C LYS A 31 5.22 0.83 -9.89
N MET A 32 4.13 0.72 -9.13
CA MET A 32 3.80 -0.52 -8.40
C MET A 32 3.70 -1.73 -9.33
N VAL A 33 3.06 -1.58 -10.49
CA VAL A 33 2.91 -2.68 -11.46
C VAL A 33 4.26 -3.05 -12.06
N GLN A 34 5.14 -2.09 -12.35
CA GLN A 34 6.50 -2.38 -12.79
C GLN A 34 7.27 -3.20 -11.75
N SER A 35 7.27 -2.76 -10.49
CA SER A 35 7.89 -3.50 -9.38
C SER A 35 7.26 -4.88 -9.17
N TYR A 36 5.95 -5.02 -9.39
CA TYR A 36 5.26 -6.31 -9.30
C TYR A 36 5.66 -7.28 -10.42
N VAL A 37 6.05 -6.78 -11.61
CA VAL A 37 6.42 -7.60 -12.78
C VAL A 37 7.86 -8.10 -12.69
N VAL A 38 8.79 -7.30 -12.20
CA VAL A 38 10.25 -7.55 -12.27
C VAL A 38 10.74 -8.60 -11.25
N ARG A 39 9.82 -9.30 -10.57
CA ARG A 39 10.07 -10.30 -9.51
C ARG A 39 11.27 -11.21 -9.80
N ASN A 40 12.38 -10.99 -9.10
CA ASN A 40 13.54 -11.88 -9.02
C ASN A 40 13.76 -12.43 -7.60
N ASP A 41 13.27 -11.77 -6.54
CA ASP A 41 13.46 -12.18 -5.14
C ASP A 41 12.10 -12.28 -4.37
N PRO A 42 11.90 -13.36 -3.57
CA PRO A 42 10.73 -13.53 -2.69
C PRO A 42 10.48 -12.42 -1.65
N LEU A 43 11.35 -11.41 -1.50
CA LEU A 43 11.18 -10.24 -0.63
C LEU A 43 10.64 -8.97 -1.32
N GLU A 44 10.43 -8.97 -2.64
CA GLU A 44 10.46 -7.70 -3.39
C GLU A 44 9.18 -6.87 -3.40
N PHE A 45 7.99 -7.48 -3.35
CA PHE A 45 6.77 -6.67 -3.41
C PHE A 45 6.28 -6.26 -2.02
N SER A 46 6.57 -5.02 -1.66
CA SER A 46 6.02 -4.37 -0.48
C SER A 46 5.90 -2.86 -0.72
N TYR A 47 4.68 -2.34 -0.71
CA TYR A 47 4.40 -0.91 -0.91
C TYR A 47 3.60 -0.38 0.27
N ARG A 48 3.89 0.86 0.68
CA ARG A 48 3.04 1.65 1.57
C ARG A 48 2.45 2.80 0.78
N LEU A 49 1.12 2.88 0.75
CA LEU A 49 0.42 4.07 0.28
C LEU A 49 0.03 4.91 1.49
N LEU A 50 0.41 6.19 1.49
CA LEU A 50 -0.05 7.18 2.45
C LEU A 50 -1.22 7.94 1.83
N LEU A 51 -2.37 7.84 2.47
CA LEU A 51 -3.60 8.50 2.06
C LEU A 51 -3.91 9.60 3.06
N PRO A 52 -4.49 10.74 2.64
CA PRO A 52 -4.78 11.84 3.54
C PRO A 52 -5.65 11.40 4.72
N ARG A 53 -5.49 12.02 5.89
CA ARG A 53 -6.31 11.76 7.07
C ARG A 53 -6.74 13.08 7.67
N GLY A 54 -8.01 13.13 8.05
CA GLY A 54 -8.67 14.31 8.61
C GLY A 54 -10.18 14.07 8.62
N GLU A 55 -10.91 14.84 9.43
CA GLU A 55 -12.36 14.71 9.57
C GLU A 55 -13.06 14.83 8.21
N GLU A 56 -12.67 15.82 7.41
CA GLU A 56 -13.26 16.08 6.09
C GLU A 56 -12.61 15.23 4.97
N LEU A 57 -11.42 14.70 5.19
CA LEU A 57 -10.64 13.99 4.18
C LEU A 57 -10.93 12.48 4.14
N THR A 58 -11.63 11.93 5.15
CA THR A 58 -11.89 10.48 5.23
C THR A 58 -12.61 9.93 4.00
N THR A 59 -13.58 10.68 3.45
CA THR A 59 -14.31 10.28 2.23
C THR A 59 -13.41 10.31 1.00
N GLN A 60 -12.56 11.34 0.89
CA GLN A 60 -11.55 11.45 -0.17
C GLN A 60 -10.58 10.27 -0.12
N SER A 61 -10.07 9.92 1.05
CA SER A 61 -9.11 8.82 1.23
C SER A 61 -9.71 7.47 0.89
N LYS A 62 -10.98 7.23 1.24
CA LYS A 62 -11.70 6.04 0.81
C LYS A 62 -11.82 5.99 -0.72
N ARG A 63 -12.17 7.11 -1.36
CA ARG A 63 -12.28 7.19 -2.82
C ARG A 63 -10.94 6.92 -3.49
N ILE A 64 -9.87 7.58 -3.06
CA ILE A 64 -8.50 7.38 -3.55
C ILE A 64 -8.10 5.91 -3.40
N GLY A 65 -8.26 5.33 -2.20
CA GLY A 65 -7.89 3.94 -1.94
C GLY A 65 -8.67 2.94 -2.81
N MET A 66 -9.96 3.16 -3.05
CA MET A 66 -10.77 2.31 -3.94
C MET A 66 -10.32 2.43 -5.40
N THR A 67 -10.11 3.65 -5.88
CA THR A 67 -9.65 3.91 -7.26
C THR A 67 -8.27 3.29 -7.50
N ALA A 68 -7.32 3.52 -6.60
CA ALA A 68 -5.98 2.94 -6.68
C ALA A 68 -6.02 1.40 -6.65
N ARG A 69 -6.85 0.79 -5.79
CA ARG A 69 -7.03 -0.67 -5.77
C ARG A 69 -7.55 -1.20 -7.10
N ALA A 70 -8.58 -0.56 -7.64
CA ALA A 70 -9.20 -0.99 -8.89
C ALA A 70 -8.23 -0.89 -10.06
N GLU A 71 -7.51 0.23 -10.19
CA GLU A 71 -6.54 0.44 -11.25
C GLU A 71 -5.36 -0.53 -11.17
N PHE A 72 -4.87 -0.82 -9.96
CA PHE A 72 -3.81 -1.79 -9.75
C PHE A 72 -4.23 -3.20 -10.17
N LEU A 73 -5.38 -3.68 -9.68
CA LEU A 73 -5.89 -5.01 -10.01
C LEU A 73 -6.21 -5.14 -11.51
N LEU A 74 -6.78 -4.11 -12.12
CA LEU A 74 -7.02 -4.07 -13.56
C LEU A 74 -5.71 -4.16 -14.35
N SER A 75 -4.69 -3.39 -13.95
CA SER A 75 -3.38 -3.40 -14.60
C SER A 75 -2.70 -4.76 -14.54
N LEU A 76 -2.79 -5.46 -13.39
CA LEU A 76 -2.30 -6.84 -13.26
C LEU A 76 -3.08 -7.80 -14.16
N ARG A 77 -4.41 -7.68 -14.21
CA ARG A 77 -5.27 -8.53 -15.03
C ARG A 77 -4.98 -8.38 -16.53
N ILE A 78 -4.79 -7.15 -17.01
CA ILE A 78 -4.42 -6.87 -18.41
C ILE A 78 -3.10 -7.57 -18.77
N LYS A 79 -2.16 -7.60 -17.83
CA LYS A 79 -0.88 -8.30 -17.96
C LYS A 79 -0.95 -9.81 -17.71
N LYS A 80 -2.14 -10.37 -17.49
CA LYS A 80 -2.39 -11.79 -17.14
C LYS A 80 -1.64 -12.25 -15.88
N LEU A 81 -1.37 -11.33 -14.96
CA LEU A 81 -0.72 -11.63 -13.68
C LEU A 81 -1.78 -11.94 -12.62
N LYS A 82 -1.55 -13.01 -11.85
CA LYS A 82 -2.37 -13.33 -10.70
C LYS A 82 -1.92 -12.48 -9.51
N PRO A 83 -2.80 -11.65 -8.90
CA PRO A 83 -2.45 -10.93 -7.69
C PRO A 83 -2.24 -11.91 -6.53
N ASN A 84 -1.08 -11.83 -5.88
CA ASN A 84 -0.76 -12.51 -4.62
C ASN A 84 -0.34 -11.46 -3.59
N LEU A 85 -1.32 -10.90 -2.89
CA LEU A 85 -1.10 -9.75 -2.00
C LEU A 85 -1.92 -9.87 -0.73
N ARG A 86 -1.32 -9.43 0.36
CA ARG A 86 -2.00 -9.08 1.59
C ARG A 86 -2.13 -7.56 1.66
N GLU A 87 -3.32 -7.11 2.04
CA GLU A 87 -3.62 -5.69 2.23
C GLU A 87 -3.89 -5.39 3.69
N ILE A 88 -3.25 -4.35 4.22
CA ILE A 88 -3.42 -3.92 5.62
C ILE A 88 -3.64 -2.41 5.65
N ARG A 89 -4.72 -1.98 6.29
CA ARG A 89 -5.05 -0.55 6.47
C ARG A 89 -4.94 -0.19 7.94
N TYR A 90 -4.35 0.96 8.24
CA TYR A 90 -4.09 1.40 9.60
C TYR A 90 -3.95 2.94 9.67
N VAL A 91 -4.00 3.50 10.87
CA VAL A 91 -3.62 4.90 11.09
C VAL A 91 -2.09 4.96 11.13
N HIS A 92 -1.48 5.67 10.20
CA HIS A 92 -0.02 5.75 10.09
C HIS A 92 0.54 6.82 11.01
N ASP A 93 0.05 8.04 10.87
CA ASP A 93 0.42 9.20 11.67
C ASP A 93 -0.77 10.19 11.79
N VAL A 94 -0.51 11.41 12.23
CA VAL A 94 -1.52 12.47 12.39
C VAL A 94 -2.18 12.84 11.05
N GLY A 95 -1.41 12.88 9.96
CA GLY A 95 -1.86 13.30 8.64
C GLY A 95 -2.24 12.18 7.68
N HIS A 96 -1.95 10.91 8.01
CA HIS A 96 -2.09 9.82 7.05
C HIS A 96 -2.78 8.55 7.59
N TYR A 97 -3.62 7.98 6.75
CA TYR A 97 -3.89 6.55 6.77
C TYR A 97 -2.79 5.83 5.99
N GLY A 98 -2.30 4.71 6.54
CA GLY A 98 -1.39 3.81 5.85
C GLY A 98 -2.16 2.67 5.22
N TRP A 99 -1.81 2.32 3.98
CA TRP A 99 -2.27 1.12 3.30
C TRP A 99 -1.06 0.34 2.77
N LEU A 100 -0.78 -0.79 3.41
CA LEU A 100 0.27 -1.70 2.98
C LEU A 100 -0.29 -2.70 1.97
N LEU A 101 0.45 -2.89 0.87
CA LEU A 101 0.25 -3.94 -0.11
C LEU A 101 1.53 -4.76 -0.16
N VAL A 102 1.49 -6.00 0.31
CA VAL A 102 2.69 -6.80 0.54
C VAL A 102 2.49 -8.24 0.10
N ASP A 103 3.57 -8.91 -0.31
CA ASP A 103 3.52 -10.37 -0.47
C ASP A 103 3.23 -11.05 0.89
N PRO A 104 2.30 -12.03 0.94
CA PRO A 104 1.97 -12.73 2.18
C PRO A 104 3.17 -13.35 2.91
N THR A 105 4.20 -13.78 2.17
CA THR A 105 5.42 -14.38 2.74
C THR A 105 6.25 -13.36 3.52
N VAL A 106 6.38 -12.14 2.97
CA VAL A 106 7.09 -11.02 3.62
C VAL A 106 6.37 -10.63 4.91
N TYR A 107 5.04 -10.54 4.84
CA TYR A 107 4.24 -10.27 6.03
C TYR A 107 4.43 -11.31 7.14
N ALA A 108 4.39 -12.60 6.80
CA ALA A 108 4.58 -13.67 7.77
C ALA A 108 5.95 -13.60 8.46
N ARG A 109 7.03 -13.36 7.69
CA ARG A 109 8.38 -13.18 8.24
C ARG A 109 8.47 -11.99 9.20
N PHE A 110 7.86 -10.87 8.83
CA PHE A 110 7.82 -9.67 9.67
C PHE A 110 7.12 -9.93 11.01
N CYS A 111 5.98 -10.62 10.99
CA CYS A 111 5.27 -10.98 12.21
C CYS A 111 6.09 -11.92 13.10
N ALA A 112 6.74 -12.94 12.51
CA ALA A 112 7.57 -13.88 13.25
C ALA A 112 8.82 -13.25 13.89
N ALA A 113 9.38 -12.19 13.29
CA ALA A 113 10.52 -11.47 13.85
C ALA A 113 10.16 -10.53 15.02
N ARG A 114 8.86 -10.32 15.30
CA ARG A 114 8.34 -9.40 16.33
C ARG A 114 7.42 -10.07 17.35
N SER A 115 7.27 -11.39 17.26
CA SER A 115 6.62 -12.26 18.26
C SER A 115 7.65 -12.80 19.24
#